data_AF-I0IBP8-F1
#
_entry.id   AF-I0IBP8-F1
#
_cell.length_a   1.000
_cell.length_b   1.000
_cell.length_c   1.000
_cell.angle_alpha   90.00
_cell.angle_beta   90.00
_cell.angle_gamma   90.00
#
_symmetry.space_group_name_H-M   'P 1'
#
loop_
_entity.id
_entity.type
_entity.pdbx_description
1 polymer ?
#
loop_
_entity_poly.entity_id
_entity_poly.type
_entity_poly.pdbx_seq_one_letter_code
_entity_poly.pdbx_strand_id
1 'polypeptide(L)'
;MNGSVPLILAARLLQTPGGLEDVGRAATATRSVPLAPLLIAAGLVLAIVALRSLARRAGLRAPGGSASAAAPDAWWSVFRSICHARGVGWPGRLLLYRVARGTGLANPLPLLAASGTLYHHGRQYAAGRPVGRRRRVLRGVSRLQRELFAEGRPDPPAPDAPAPPAAPPPDRRTRARDPRPSARLPEPPAR
;
A
#
# COMPACT_ATOMS: atom_id res chain seq x y z
N MET A 1 -17.72 -31.45 -3.77
CA MET A 1 -18.32 -31.51 -2.41
C MET A 1 -17.49 -30.61 -1.52
N ASN A 2 -17.95 -29.67 -0.69
CA ASN A 2 -19.23 -29.03 -0.39
C ASN A 2 -18.84 -27.86 0.55
N GLY A 3 -19.39 -26.64 0.41
CA GLY A 3 -19.04 -25.57 1.36
C GLY A 3 -19.49 -24.14 1.05
N SER A 4 -20.64 -23.93 0.40
CA SER A 4 -21.14 -22.57 0.09
C SER A 4 -22.66 -22.50 0.23
N VAL A 5 -23.17 -22.68 1.45
CA VAL A 5 -24.62 -22.66 1.72
C VAL A 5 -25.10 -21.64 2.79
N PRO A 6 -24.30 -20.95 3.64
CA PRO A 6 -24.93 -20.14 4.69
C PRO A 6 -25.45 -18.76 4.24
N LEU A 7 -25.14 -18.28 3.03
CA LEU A 7 -25.48 -16.91 2.62
C LEU A 7 -26.83 -16.74 1.91
N ILE A 8 -27.37 -17.80 1.29
CA ILE A 8 -28.64 -17.71 0.55
C ILE A 8 -29.86 -17.81 1.50
N LEU A 9 -29.68 -18.42 2.68
CA LEU A 9 -30.78 -18.62 3.63
C LEU A 9 -31.14 -17.35 4.42
N ALA A 10 -30.18 -16.43 4.62
CA ALA A 10 -30.42 -15.17 5.34
C ALA A 10 -31.28 -14.17 4.53
N ALA A 11 -31.25 -14.24 3.20
CA ALA A 11 -32.01 -13.33 2.36
C ALA A 11 -33.50 -13.69 2.26
N ARG A 12 -33.88 -14.94 2.56
CA ARG A 12 -35.27 -15.43 2.42
C ARG A 12 -36.15 -15.20 3.66
N LEU A 13 -35.56 -14.85 4.80
CA LEU A 13 -36.28 -14.61 6.06
C LEU A 13 -36.77 -13.16 6.23
N LEU A 14 -36.41 -12.24 5.33
CA LEU A 14 -36.86 -10.83 5.38
C LEU A 14 -38.13 -10.53 4.58
N GLN A 15 -38.77 -11.52 3.95
CA GLN A 15 -39.94 -11.31 3.08
C GLN A 15 -41.29 -11.79 3.65
N THR A 16 -41.34 -12.28 4.89
CA THR A 16 -42.60 -12.70 5.53
C THR A 16 -43.16 -11.60 6.43
N PRO A 17 -44.29 -10.96 6.08
CA PRO A 17 -44.99 -10.04 6.96
C PRO A 17 -45.72 -10.86 8.04
N GLY A 18 -45.18 -10.86 9.27
CA GLY A 18 -45.79 -11.56 10.40
C GLY A 18 -44.83 -12.10 11.47
N GLY A 19 -43.52 -11.85 11.39
CA GLY A 19 -42.51 -12.51 12.23
C GLY A 19 -41.98 -11.76 13.45
N LEU A 20 -42.68 -10.74 13.97
CA LEU A 20 -42.18 -9.98 15.15
C LEU A 20 -42.55 -10.62 16.49
N GLU A 21 -43.60 -11.43 16.56
CA GLU A 21 -44.09 -12.00 17.82
C GLU A 21 -43.37 -13.30 18.22
N ASP A 22 -42.78 -14.02 17.26
CA ASP A 22 -41.99 -15.24 17.54
C ASP A 22 -40.52 -14.95 17.93
N VAL A 23 -40.03 -13.73 17.69
CA VAL A 23 -38.67 -13.31 18.10
C VAL A 23 -38.58 -13.14 19.63
N GLY A 24 -39.70 -12.80 20.29
CA GLY A 24 -39.76 -12.69 21.75
C GLY A 24 -39.60 -14.02 22.49
N ARG A 25 -40.03 -15.14 21.89
CA ARG A 25 -39.93 -16.48 22.51
C ARG A 25 -38.62 -17.20 22.22
N ALA A 26 -37.85 -16.78 21.21
CA ALA A 26 -36.52 -17.33 20.93
C ALA A 26 -35.38 -16.67 21.74
N ALA A 27 -35.63 -15.53 22.38
CA ALA A 27 -34.63 -14.74 23.10
C ALA A 27 -34.29 -15.24 24.52
N THR A 28 -35.03 -16.22 25.07
CA THR A 28 -34.74 -16.84 26.38
C THR A 28 -33.89 -18.11 26.29
N ALA A 29 -33.50 -18.53 25.09
CA ALA A 29 -32.46 -19.54 24.91
C ALA A 29 -31.08 -18.88 24.91
N THR A 30 -30.69 -18.31 26.07
CA THR A 30 -29.31 -17.94 26.38
C THR A 30 -28.45 -19.20 26.37
N ARG A 31 -28.07 -19.65 25.17
CA ARG A 31 -26.93 -20.56 24.99
C ARG A 31 -25.72 -19.83 25.52
N SER A 32 -25.28 -20.24 26.71
CA SER A 32 -23.96 -19.97 27.24
C SER A 32 -22.94 -20.12 26.11
N VAL A 33 -22.40 -18.99 25.63
CA VAL A 33 -21.28 -19.01 24.71
C VAL A 33 -20.18 -19.76 25.46
N PRO A 34 -19.73 -20.93 25.00
CA PRO A 34 -18.75 -21.70 25.74
C PRO A 34 -17.52 -20.81 25.91
N LEU A 35 -17.09 -20.58 27.14
CA LEU A 35 -15.90 -19.77 27.44
C LEU A 35 -14.62 -20.43 26.91
N ALA A 36 -14.68 -21.74 26.62
CA ALA A 36 -13.57 -22.55 26.11
C ALA A 36 -12.93 -21.97 24.82
N PRO A 37 -13.64 -21.70 23.72
CA PRO A 37 -13.04 -21.08 22.52
C PRO A 37 -12.43 -19.70 22.77
N LEU A 38 -12.98 -18.88 23.67
CA LEU A 38 -12.42 -17.57 24.01
C LEU A 38 -11.08 -17.72 24.74
N LEU A 39 -11.00 -18.65 25.70
CA LEU A 39 -9.75 -18.95 26.41
C LEU A 39 -8.68 -19.54 25.47
N ILE A 40 -9.07 -20.40 24.52
CA ILE A 40 -8.16 -20.94 23.51
C ILE A 40 -7.62 -19.83 22.62
N ALA A 41 -8.49 -18.92 22.14
CA ALA A 41 -8.07 -17.79 21.32
C ALA A 41 -7.13 -16.85 22.07
N ALA A 42 -7.46 -16.51 23.32
CA ALA A 42 -6.62 -15.67 24.17
C ALA A 42 -5.25 -16.33 24.44
N GLY A 43 -5.23 -17.63 24.75
CA GLY A 43 -4.02 -18.41 24.93
C GLY A 43 -3.15 -18.46 23.69
N LEU A 44 -3.75 -18.61 22.50
CA LEU A 44 -3.03 -18.63 21.23
C LEU A 44 -2.40 -17.27 20.91
N VAL A 45 -3.09 -16.16 21.19
CA VAL A 45 -2.52 -14.81 21.05
C VAL A 45 -1.34 -14.62 22.01
N LEU A 46 -1.49 -15.02 23.28
CA LEU A 46 -0.42 -14.95 24.28
C LEU A 46 0.80 -15.80 23.88
N ALA A 47 0.58 -17.01 23.37
CA ALA A 47 1.64 -17.88 22.87
C ALA A 47 2.39 -17.26 21.70
N ILE A 48 1.69 -16.61 20.75
CA ILE A 48 2.34 -15.89 19.62
C ILE A 48 3.17 -14.72 20.14
N VAL A 49 2.66 -13.95 21.12
CA VAL A 49 3.39 -12.83 21.72
C VAL A 49 4.63 -13.32 22.47
N ALA A 50 4.51 -14.39 23.24
CA ALA A 50 5.60 -15.03 23.98
C ALA A 50 6.67 -15.61 23.02
N LEU A 51 6.25 -16.26 21.94
CA LEU A 51 7.17 -16.76 20.93
C LEU A 51 7.93 -15.62 20.24
N ARG A 52 7.25 -14.50 19.94
CA ARG A 52 7.89 -13.30 19.39
C ARG A 52 8.80 -12.58 20.38
N SER A 53 8.53 -12.65 21.69
CA SER A 53 9.43 -12.06 22.70
C SER A 53 10.64 -12.94 22.94
N LEU A 54 10.46 -14.27 22.95
CA LEU A 54 11.55 -15.24 23.05
C LEU A 54 12.46 -15.20 21.84
N ALA A 55 11.92 -15.14 20.61
CA ALA A 55 12.71 -14.95 19.38
C ALA A 55 13.51 -13.64 19.39
N ARG A 56 12.99 -12.58 20.02
CA ARG A 56 13.71 -11.31 20.22
C ARG A 56 14.84 -11.44 21.24
N ARG A 57 14.65 -12.20 22.32
CA ARG A 57 15.69 -12.45 23.35
C ARG A 57 16.76 -13.43 22.90
N ALA A 58 16.39 -14.45 22.13
CA ALA A 58 17.29 -15.50 21.65
C ALA A 58 18.24 -15.03 20.52
N GLY A 59 18.20 -13.74 20.13
CA GLY A 59 19.11 -13.23 19.11
C GLY A 59 18.95 -13.87 17.74
N LEU A 60 17.86 -14.62 17.50
CA LEU A 60 17.45 -15.17 16.21
C LEU A 60 16.96 -14.03 15.31
N ARG A 61 17.86 -13.09 15.03
CA ARG A 61 17.70 -12.06 14.02
C ARG A 61 17.60 -12.77 12.69
N ALA A 62 16.42 -12.75 12.10
CA ALA A 62 16.33 -12.75 10.65
C ALA A 62 17.25 -11.62 10.14
N PRO A 63 18.16 -11.88 9.18
CA PRO A 63 19.04 -10.86 8.64
C PRO A 63 18.19 -9.85 7.87
N GLY A 64 17.93 -8.69 8.47
CA GLY A 64 17.18 -7.63 7.81
C GLY A 64 16.64 -6.55 8.73
N GLY A 65 17.44 -5.51 8.93
CA GLY A 65 16.94 -4.15 9.16
C GLY A 65 16.55 -3.81 10.60
N SER A 66 17.53 -3.33 11.36
CA SER A 66 17.33 -2.47 12.52
C SER A 66 16.64 -1.17 12.11
N ALA A 67 15.31 -1.15 12.12
CA ALA A 67 14.53 0.08 12.12
C ALA A 67 13.95 0.25 13.53
N SER A 68 14.43 1.31 14.19
CA SER A 68 14.01 1.83 15.48
C SER A 68 12.50 1.68 15.71
N ALA A 69 12.14 1.04 16.83
CA ALA A 69 10.77 0.96 17.32
C ALA A 69 10.34 2.31 17.94
N ALA A 70 10.46 3.40 17.19
CA ALA A 70 9.70 4.60 17.48
C ALA A 70 8.22 4.22 17.38
N ALA A 71 7.46 4.49 18.44
CA ALA A 71 6.07 4.08 18.62
C ALA A 71 5.29 4.15 17.29
N PRO A 72 4.79 3.01 16.76
CA PRO A 72 4.08 2.95 15.48
C PRO A 72 2.89 3.91 15.40
N ASP A 73 2.38 4.35 16.55
CA ASP A 73 1.07 4.96 16.67
C ASP A 73 1.06 6.47 16.37
N ALA A 74 2.15 7.19 16.68
CA ALA A 74 2.18 8.65 16.53
C ALA A 74 2.13 9.07 15.05
N TRP A 75 2.91 8.43 14.19
CA TRP A 75 2.93 8.74 12.75
C TRP A 75 1.80 8.07 11.98
N TRP A 76 1.18 7.01 12.52
CA TRP A 76 0.08 6.31 11.85
C TRP A 76 -1.15 7.20 11.70
N SER A 77 -1.49 7.96 12.74
CA SER A 77 -2.58 8.94 12.70
C SER A 77 -2.35 10.01 11.63
N VAL A 78 -1.14 10.56 11.57
CA VAL A 78 -0.73 11.56 10.56
C VAL A 78 -0.78 10.96 9.15
N PHE A 79 -0.23 9.77 8.96
CA PHE A 79 -0.27 9.05 7.69
C PHE A 79 -1.71 8.78 7.23
N ARG A 80 -2.59 8.35 8.15
CA ARG A 80 -4.00 8.07 7.84
C ARG A 80 -4.74 9.34 7.44
N SER A 81 -4.45 10.45 8.12
CA SER A 81 -5.01 11.77 7.80
C SER A 81 -4.58 12.24 6.40
N ILE A 82 -3.29 12.19 6.08
CA ILE A 82 -2.77 12.60 4.76
C ILE A 82 -3.32 11.70 3.65
N CYS A 83 -3.38 10.39 3.87
CA CYS A 83 -3.97 9.46 2.91
C CYS A 83 -5.46 9.73 2.68
N HIS A 84 -6.18 10.14 3.72
CA HIS A 84 -7.59 10.52 3.59
C HIS A 84 -7.74 11.82 2.82
N ALA A 85 -6.93 12.84 3.13
CA ALA A 85 -6.92 14.12 2.43
C ALA A 85 -6.61 13.98 0.93
N ARG A 86 -5.77 12.99 0.56
CA ARG A 86 -5.43 12.68 -0.84
C ARG A 86 -6.30 11.60 -1.48
N GLY A 87 -7.46 11.30 -0.92
CA GLY A 87 -8.40 10.33 -1.51
C GLY A 87 -7.89 8.89 -1.62
N VAL A 88 -6.80 8.52 -0.94
CA VAL A 88 -6.21 7.18 -1.05
C VAL A 88 -7.10 6.17 -0.33
N GLY A 89 -7.63 5.22 -1.09
CA GLY A 89 -8.45 4.12 -0.55
C GLY A 89 -7.67 3.17 0.37
N TRP A 90 -8.40 2.41 1.18
CA TRP A 90 -7.83 1.44 2.12
C TRP A 90 -6.82 0.45 1.51
N PRO A 91 -7.05 -0.15 0.33
CA PRO A 91 -6.08 -1.04 -0.30
C PRO A 91 -4.76 -0.33 -0.62
N GLY A 92 -4.83 0.95 -0.97
CA GLY A 92 -3.69 1.81 -1.23
C GLY A 92 -2.85 2.06 0.02
N ARG A 93 -3.52 2.41 1.12
CA ARG A 93 -2.90 2.63 2.44
C ARG A 93 -2.16 1.38 2.93
N LEU A 94 -2.78 0.21 2.78
CA LEU A 94 -2.15 -1.07 3.11
C LEU A 94 -0.92 -1.34 2.25
N LEU A 95 -0.97 -1.04 0.95
CA LEU A 95 0.17 -1.23 0.06
C LEU A 95 1.34 -0.32 0.45
N LEU A 96 1.08 0.96 0.72
CA LEU A 96 2.10 1.92 1.19
C LEU A 96 2.74 1.46 2.49
N TYR A 97 1.93 1.04 3.47
CA TYR A 97 2.42 0.52 4.74
C TYR A 97 3.32 -0.71 4.55
N ARG A 98 2.91 -1.63 3.66
CA ARG A 98 3.67 -2.85 3.36
C ARG A 98 4.99 -2.54 2.65
N VAL A 99 5.00 -1.57 1.73
CA VAL A 99 6.22 -1.11 1.05
C VAL A 99 7.17 -0.47 2.06
N ALA A 100 6.67 0.42 2.93
CA ALA A 100 7.48 1.05 3.97
C ALA A 100 8.12 0.02 4.92
N ARG A 101 7.30 -0.89 5.47
CA ARG A 101 7.79 -1.95 6.35
C ARG A 101 8.79 -2.88 5.66
N GLY A 102 8.54 -3.24 4.40
CA GLY A 102 9.41 -4.15 3.67
C GLY A 102 10.70 -3.52 3.15
N THR A 103 10.83 -2.20 3.22
CA THR A 103 12.06 -1.46 2.85
C THR A 103 12.80 -0.92 4.08
N GLY A 104 12.32 -1.21 5.30
CA GLY A 104 12.95 -0.76 6.54
C GLY A 104 12.70 0.71 6.86
N LEU A 105 11.72 1.36 6.21
CA LEU A 105 11.35 2.73 6.54
C LEU A 105 10.69 2.79 7.92
N ALA A 106 11.21 3.67 8.79
CA ALA A 106 10.64 3.91 10.11
C ALA A 106 9.24 4.56 10.02
N ASN A 107 8.99 5.36 8.98
CA ASN A 107 7.70 5.98 8.68
C ASN A 107 7.34 5.84 7.17
N PRO A 108 6.06 5.76 6.81
CA PRO A 108 5.61 5.68 5.42
C PRO A 108 5.43 7.05 4.77
N LEU A 109 5.53 8.14 5.53
CA LEU A 109 5.38 9.51 5.03
C LEU A 109 6.30 9.87 3.85
N PRO A 110 7.57 9.41 3.79
CA PRO A 110 8.44 9.66 2.64
C PRO A 110 7.90 9.10 1.31
N LEU A 111 7.07 8.06 1.36
CA LEU A 111 6.40 7.51 0.16
C LEU A 111 5.32 8.45 -0.39
N LEU A 112 4.81 9.35 0.44
CA LEU A 112 3.80 10.35 0.06
C LEU A 112 4.42 11.67 -0.37
N ALA A 113 5.72 11.88 -0.12
CA ALA A 113 6.41 13.13 -0.44
C ALA A 113 6.73 13.25 -1.93
N ALA A 114 7.14 12.15 -2.57
CA ALA A 114 7.56 12.17 -3.97
C ALA A 114 7.12 10.90 -4.72
N SER A 115 6.80 11.06 -5.99
CA SER A 115 6.42 9.95 -6.87
C SER A 115 7.60 9.00 -7.12
N GLY A 116 8.81 9.54 -7.22
CA GLY A 116 10.05 8.78 -7.39
C GLY A 116 10.39 7.90 -6.19
N THR A 117 10.17 8.37 -4.95
CA THR A 117 10.45 7.59 -3.73
C THR A 117 9.51 6.41 -3.62
N LEU A 118 8.23 6.61 -3.91
CA LEU A 118 7.22 5.54 -3.93
C LEU A 118 7.59 4.44 -4.92
N TYR A 119 7.95 4.80 -6.16
CA TYR A 119 8.32 3.81 -7.17
C TYR A 119 9.62 3.08 -6.83
N HIS A 120 10.64 3.80 -6.37
CA HIS A 120 11.93 3.24 -5.97
C HIS A 120 11.77 2.18 -4.87
N HIS A 121 11.11 2.55 -3.76
CA HIS A 121 10.86 1.62 -2.66
C HIS A 121 9.89 0.50 -3.05
N GLY A 122 8.90 0.79 -3.90
CA GLY A 122 8.00 -0.23 -4.46
C GLY A 122 8.76 -1.29 -5.28
N ARG A 123 9.75 -0.87 -6.07
CA ARG A 123 10.63 -1.78 -6.83
C ARG A 123 11.54 -2.58 -5.91
N GLN A 124 12.17 -1.94 -4.93
CA GLN A 124 13.02 -2.59 -3.93
C GLN A 124 12.24 -3.66 -3.15
N TYR A 125 11.04 -3.32 -2.68
CA TYR A 125 10.12 -4.24 -2.00
C TYR A 125 9.70 -5.43 -2.87
N ALA A 126 9.64 -5.24 -4.18
CA ALA A 126 9.22 -6.25 -5.13
C ALA A 126 10.38 -7.12 -5.67
N ALA A 127 11.64 -6.75 -5.40
CA ALA A 127 12.82 -7.43 -5.94
C ALA A 127 12.95 -8.88 -5.44
N GLY A 128 12.62 -9.14 -4.16
CA GLY A 128 12.66 -10.48 -3.57
C GLY A 128 11.39 -11.31 -3.73
N ARG A 129 10.50 -10.97 -4.68
CA ARG A 129 9.16 -11.59 -4.83
C ARG A 129 9.03 -12.41 -6.11
N PRO A 130 8.20 -13.48 -6.09
CA PRO A 130 7.83 -14.19 -7.32
C PRO A 130 7.24 -13.25 -8.37
N VAL A 131 7.48 -13.54 -9.65
CA VAL A 131 7.12 -12.67 -10.80
C VAL A 131 5.66 -12.20 -10.74
N GLY A 132 4.72 -13.11 -10.43
CA GLY A 132 3.29 -12.78 -10.32
C GLY A 132 2.97 -11.77 -9.21
N ARG A 133 3.61 -11.91 -8.04
CA ARG A 133 3.45 -10.95 -6.92
C ARG A 133 4.16 -9.63 -7.21
N ARG A 134 5.36 -9.68 -7.79
CA ARG A 134 6.12 -8.50 -8.22
C ARG A 134 5.29 -7.63 -9.17
N ARG A 135 4.69 -8.23 -10.20
CA ARG A 135 3.81 -7.51 -11.15
C ARG A 135 2.58 -6.89 -10.48
N ARG A 136 1.96 -7.57 -9.50
CA ARG A 136 0.81 -7.00 -8.76
C ARG A 136 1.21 -5.80 -7.91
N VAL A 137 2.34 -5.90 -7.19
CA VAL A 137 2.86 -4.79 -6.39
C VAL A 137 3.16 -3.58 -7.27
N LEU A 138 3.91 -3.76 -8.36
CA LEU A 138 4.28 -2.65 -9.24
C LEU A 138 3.05 -2.03 -9.93
N ARG A 139 2.04 -2.82 -10.30
CA ARG A 139 0.77 -2.30 -10.80
C ARG A 139 0.04 -1.47 -9.75
N GLY A 140 -0.02 -1.95 -8.51
CA GLY A 140 -0.63 -1.21 -7.40
C GLY A 140 0.11 0.09 -7.08
N VAL A 141 1.45 0.06 -7.08
CA VAL A 141 2.30 1.24 -6.90
C VAL A 141 2.10 2.25 -8.02
N SER A 142 2.06 1.82 -9.27
CA SER A 142 1.82 2.70 -10.43
C SER A 142 0.42 3.31 -10.39
N ARG A 143 -0.59 2.54 -9.95
CA ARG A 143 -1.94 3.05 -9.73
C ARG A 143 -1.96 4.13 -8.65
N LEU A 144 -1.34 3.85 -7.49
CA LEU A 144 -1.24 4.83 -6.40
C LEU A 144 -0.48 6.09 -6.80
N GLN A 145 0.56 5.95 -7.61
CA GLN A 145 1.32 7.09 -8.11
C GLN A 145 0.45 7.99 -8.99
N ARG A 146 -0.45 7.41 -9.81
CA ARG A 146 -1.43 8.21 -10.55
C ARG A 146 -2.44 8.84 -9.60
N GLU A 147 -3.02 8.10 -8.67
CA GLU A 147 -4.00 8.63 -7.73
C GLU A 147 -3.41 9.78 -6.88
N LEU A 148 -2.19 9.65 -6.38
CA LEU A 148 -1.56 10.61 -5.48
C LEU A 148 -0.98 11.86 -6.17
N PHE A 149 -0.57 11.73 -7.43
CA PHE A 149 0.21 12.76 -8.12
C PHE A 149 -0.41 13.22 -9.45
N ALA A 150 -1.54 12.65 -9.89
CA ALA A 150 -2.28 13.19 -11.04
C ALA A 150 -3.03 14.48 -10.69
N GLU A 151 -3.33 14.70 -9.41
CA GLU A 151 -4.08 15.87 -8.90
C GLU A 151 -3.30 17.20 -9.01
N GLY A 152 -2.04 17.15 -9.45
CA GLY A 152 -1.24 18.33 -9.79
C GLY A 152 -0.95 18.47 -11.28
N ARG A 153 -1.56 17.65 -12.15
CA ARG A 153 -1.47 17.87 -13.59
C ARG A 153 -2.44 19.01 -13.92
N PRO A 154 -1.96 20.15 -14.47
CA PRO A 154 -2.88 21.19 -14.92
C PRO A 154 -3.90 20.51 -15.84
N ASP A 155 -5.18 20.81 -15.63
CA ASP A 155 -6.24 20.32 -16.49
C ASP A 155 -5.79 20.53 -17.94
N PRO A 156 -5.90 19.52 -18.82
CA PRO A 156 -5.69 19.76 -20.23
C PRO A 156 -6.58 20.97 -20.58
N PRO A 157 -6.01 21.98 -21.27
CA PRO A 157 -6.78 23.17 -21.60
C PRO A 157 -8.09 22.71 -22.23
N ALA A 158 -9.22 23.32 -21.82
CA ALA A 158 -10.54 22.97 -22.31
C ALA A 158 -10.50 22.77 -23.83
N PRO A 159 -11.24 21.83 -24.41
CA PRO A 159 -11.18 21.54 -25.85
C PRO A 159 -11.42 22.79 -26.73
N ASP A 160 -12.04 23.84 -26.18
CA ASP A 160 -12.31 25.13 -26.83
C ASP A 160 -11.30 26.24 -26.48
N ALA A 161 -10.29 25.96 -25.65
CA ALA A 161 -9.22 26.91 -25.41
C ALA A 161 -8.46 27.13 -26.73
N PRO A 162 -8.29 28.40 -27.17
CA PRO A 162 -7.60 28.69 -28.41
C PRO A 162 -6.23 28.02 -28.36
N ALA A 163 -5.94 27.22 -29.40
CA ALA A 163 -4.67 26.53 -29.50
C ALA A 163 -3.55 27.54 -29.21
N PRO A 164 -2.61 27.24 -28.29
CA PRO A 164 -1.51 28.14 -28.03
C PRO A 164 -0.86 28.47 -29.37
N PRO A 165 -0.53 29.76 -29.63
CA PRO A 165 0.02 30.18 -30.90
C PRO A 165 1.17 29.24 -31.23
N ALA A 166 1.10 28.62 -32.41
CA ALA A 166 2.05 27.62 -32.84
C ALA A 166 3.45 28.17 -32.56
N ALA A 167 4.20 27.45 -31.71
CA ALA A 167 5.56 27.86 -31.40
C ALA A 167 6.27 28.12 -32.73
N PRO A 168 6.92 29.29 -32.90
CA PRO A 168 7.56 29.63 -34.16
C PRO A 168 8.49 28.46 -34.54
N PRO A 169 8.47 28.02 -35.80
CA PRO A 169 9.26 26.88 -36.22
C PRO A 169 10.69 27.08 -35.74
N PRO A 170 11.30 26.07 -35.09
CA PRO A 170 12.64 26.22 -34.54
C PRO A 170 13.56 26.70 -35.64
N ASP A 171 14.14 27.88 -35.43
CA ASP A 171 14.95 28.56 -36.41
C ASP A 171 16.07 27.61 -36.85
N ARG A 172 16.05 27.18 -38.12
CA ARG A 172 16.98 26.16 -38.64
C ARG A 172 18.43 26.59 -38.48
N ARG A 173 18.69 27.88 -38.25
CA ARG A 173 20.02 28.46 -38.05
C ARG A 173 20.68 28.03 -36.73
N THR A 174 19.91 27.65 -35.70
CA THR A 174 20.49 27.31 -34.39
C THR A 174 20.98 25.86 -34.30
N ARG A 175 20.65 25.00 -35.28
CA ARG A 175 21.04 23.57 -35.28
C ARG A 175 22.47 23.29 -35.79
N ALA A 176 23.20 24.30 -36.24
CA ALA A 176 24.52 24.13 -36.85
C ALA A 176 25.70 24.23 -35.85
N ARG A 177 25.45 24.49 -34.57
CA ARG A 177 26.50 24.58 -33.54
C ARG A 177 26.13 23.84 -32.28
N ASP A 178 26.00 22.52 -32.38
CA ASP A 178 26.25 21.66 -31.24
C ASP A 178 27.63 21.02 -31.45
N PRO A 179 28.71 21.58 -30.87
CA PRO A 179 30.02 20.95 -30.93
C PRO A 179 29.89 19.63 -30.17
N ARG A 180 29.86 18.52 -30.92
CA ARG A 180 29.98 17.18 -30.34
C ARG A 180 31.10 17.23 -29.29
N PRO A 181 30.83 16.89 -28.01
CA PRO A 181 31.89 16.75 -27.04
C PRO A 181 32.79 15.61 -27.52
N SER A 182 33.97 15.96 -28.01
CA SER A 182 35.03 15.01 -28.33
C SER A 182 35.26 14.17 -27.08
N ALA A 183 34.82 12.91 -27.14
CA ALA A 183 35.10 11.94 -26.11
C ALA A 183 36.62 11.84 -25.97
N ARG A 184 37.16 12.40 -24.88
CA ARG A 184 38.54 12.14 -24.46
C ARG A 184 38.63 10.66 -24.17
N LEU A 185 39.37 9.94 -25.00
CA LEU A 185 39.80 8.58 -24.71
C LEU A 185 40.62 8.59 -23.40
N PRO A 186 40.37 7.67 -22.46
CA PRO A 186 41.17 7.56 -21.25
C PRO A 186 42.61 7.17 -21.60
N GLU A 187 43.59 7.90 -21.06
CA GLU A 187 45.00 7.55 -21.21
C GLU A 187 45.30 6.21 -20.51
N PRO A 188 46.18 5.38 -21.11
CA PRO A 188 46.62 4.15 -20.48
C PRO A 188 47.53 4.43 -19.27
N PRO A 189 47.51 3.55 -18.24
CA PRO A 189 48.35 3.72 -17.06
C PRO A 189 49.84 3.59 -17.41
N ALA A 190 50.65 4.53 -16.91
CA ALA A 190 52.10 4.46 -16.97
C ALA A 190 52.60 3.24 -16.17
N ARG A 191 53.55 2.52 -16.77
CA ARG A 191 54.24 1.36 -16.17
C ARG A 191 55.25 1.79 -15.13
#